data_AF-A0A957VIN4-F1
#
_entry.id   AF-A0A957VIN4-F1
#
_cell.length_a   1.000
_cell.length_b   1.000
_cell.length_c   1.000
_cell.angle_alpha   90.00
_cell.angle_beta   90.00
_cell.angle_gamma   90.00
#
_symmetry.space_group_name_H-M   'P 1'
#
loop_
_entity.id
_entity.type
_entity.pdbx_description
1 polymer ?
#
loop_
_entity_poly.entity_id
_entity_poly.type
_entity_poly.pdbx_seq_one_letter_code
_entity_poly.pdbx_strand_id
1 'polypeptide(L)'
;GVAESARSSRRQITTIMTKRTTVYLDQDLHQALRLKAAVTDRSLSQLINEMIREHLAEDADNLKTFRERADEPVIDYEALLEDLRAHGKPY
;
A
#
# COMPACT_ATOMS: atom_id res chain seq x y z
N GLY A 1 -43.60 -23.62 0.07
CA GLY A 1 -43.13 -22.37 -0.58
C GLY A 1 -43.35 -21.21 0.38
N VAL A 2 -42.43 -20.23 0.38
CA VAL A 2 -42.34 -19.00 1.21
C VAL A 2 -41.89 -19.09 2.68
N ALA A 3 -41.65 -20.26 3.28
CA ALA A 3 -41.18 -20.36 4.68
C ALA A 3 -39.70 -20.78 4.87
N GLU A 4 -38.87 -20.74 3.82
CA GLU A 4 -37.44 -21.14 3.88
C GLU A 4 -36.45 -19.99 3.61
N SER A 5 -36.93 -18.76 3.42
CA SER A 5 -36.09 -17.60 3.07
C SER A 5 -35.53 -16.84 4.29
N ALA A 6 -35.34 -17.50 5.43
CA ALA A 6 -34.98 -16.83 6.68
C ALA A 6 -33.65 -17.27 7.33
N ARG A 7 -32.83 -18.13 6.71
CA ARG A 7 -31.68 -18.72 7.44
C ARG A 7 -30.36 -18.92 6.69
N SER A 8 -30.00 -18.05 5.75
CA SER A 8 -28.62 -18.11 5.23
C SER A 8 -28.05 -16.77 4.77
N SER A 9 -28.14 -15.74 5.62
CA SER A 9 -27.07 -14.73 5.67
C SER A 9 -25.93 -15.30 6.53
N ARG A 10 -25.26 -16.33 6.02
CA ARG A 10 -23.96 -16.77 6.56
C ARG A 10 -23.00 -15.60 6.36
N ARG A 11 -22.59 -14.94 7.44
CA ARG A 11 -21.36 -14.16 7.48
C ARG A 11 -20.28 -14.99 6.77
N GLN A 12 -19.81 -14.53 5.62
CA GLN A 12 -18.56 -15.04 5.06
C GLN A 12 -17.48 -14.64 6.07
N ILE A 13 -17.11 -15.57 6.95
CA ILE A 13 -15.87 -15.47 7.69
C ILE A 13 -14.81 -15.74 6.64
N THR A 14 -14.27 -14.68 6.03
CA THR A 14 -13.06 -14.77 5.21
C THR A 14 -11.95 -15.24 6.13
N THR A 15 -11.68 -16.55 6.13
CA THR A 15 -10.55 -17.13 6.86
C THR A 15 -9.28 -16.59 6.24
N ILE A 16 -8.74 -15.52 6.82
CA ILE A 16 -7.40 -15.01 6.51
C ILE A 16 -6.39 -16.11 6.88
N MET A 17 -5.84 -16.80 5.88
CA MET A 17 -4.81 -17.82 6.09
C MET A 17 -3.52 -17.14 6.54
N THR A 18 -3.23 -17.18 7.84
CA THR A 18 -1.99 -16.64 8.41
C THR A 18 -0.96 -17.75 8.61
N LYS A 19 0.31 -17.48 8.28
CA LYS A 19 1.45 -18.32 8.68
C LYS A 19 2.18 -17.66 9.85
N ARG A 20 2.54 -18.45 10.87
CA ARG A 20 3.32 -17.96 12.02
C ARG A 20 4.77 -17.73 11.59
N THR A 21 5.27 -16.53 11.86
CA THR A 21 6.66 -16.13 11.60
C THR A 21 7.22 -15.45 12.85
N THR A 22 8.48 -15.72 13.18
CA THR A 22 9.21 -15.01 14.25
C THR A 22 10.10 -13.97 13.61
N VAL A 23 9.99 -12.71 14.06
CA VAL A 23 10.82 -11.59 13.61
C VAL A 23 11.44 -10.91 14.82
N TYR A 24 12.67 -10.43 14.67
CA TYR A 24 13.29 -9.54 15.64
C TYR A 24 13.02 -8.09 15.23
N LEU A 25 12.62 -7.26 16.19
CA LEU A 25 12.41 -5.83 16.00
C LEU A 25 13.42 -5.10 16.88
N ASP A 26 13.92 -3.96 16.40
CA ASP A 26 14.68 -3.05 17.24
C ASP A 26 13.85 -2.63 18.46
N GLN A 27 14.50 -2.47 19.60
CA GLN A 27 13.81 -2.22 20.88
C GLN A 27 12.89 -1.00 20.81
N ASP A 28 13.36 0.09 20.20
CA ASP A 28 12.62 1.35 20.10
C ASP A 28 11.44 1.22 19.13
N LEU A 29 11.60 0.48 18.03
CA LEU A 29 10.52 0.19 17.09
C LEU A 29 9.43 -0.67 17.71
N HIS A 30 9.82 -1.71 18.46
CA HIS A 30 8.87 -2.54 19.19
C HIS A 30 8.06 -1.72 20.20
N GLN A 31 8.71 -0.80 20.93
CA GLN A 31 8.02 0.06 21.88
C GLN A 31 7.04 1.02 21.20
N ALA A 32 7.45 1.66 20.10
CA ALA A 32 6.57 2.53 19.32
C ALA A 32 5.36 1.77 18.75
N LEU A 33 5.58 0.57 18.20
CA LEU A 33 4.51 -0.27 17.67
C LEU A 33 3.56 -0.75 18.76
N ARG A 34 4.07 -1.08 19.95
CA ARG A 34 3.23 -1.48 21.09
C ARG A 34 2.34 -0.32 21.55
N LEU A 35 2.85 0.91 21.57
CA LEU A 35 2.05 2.09 21.87
C LEU A 35 0.97 2.31 20.80
N LYS A 36 1.34 2.24 19.52
CA LYS A 36 0.37 2.37 18.40
C LYS A 36 -0.73 1.30 18.48
N ALA A 37 -0.36 0.05 18.77
CA ALA A 37 -1.29 -1.05 18.98
C ALA A 37 -2.31 -0.74 20.09
N ALA A 38 -1.83 -0.26 21.24
CA ALA A 38 -2.69 0.10 22.37
C ALA A 38 -3.65 1.27 22.06
N VAL A 39 -3.16 2.31 21.38
CA VAL A 39 -3.97 3.49 21.00
C VAL A 39 -5.01 3.15 19.94
N THR A 40 -4.71 2.19 19.05
CA THR A 40 -5.59 1.84 17.92
C THR A 40 -6.48 0.62 18.18
N ASP A 41 -6.40 0.01 19.37
CA ASP A 41 -7.08 -1.24 19.72
C ASP A 41 -6.83 -2.36 18.68
N ARG A 42 -5.57 -2.49 18.25
CA ARG A 42 -5.14 -3.46 17.24
C ARG A 42 -3.98 -4.28 17.75
N SER A 43 -3.88 -5.51 17.29
CA SER A 43 -2.72 -6.36 17.60
C SER A 43 -1.48 -5.93 16.80
N LEU A 44 -0.30 -6.22 17.34
CA LEU A 44 0.97 -5.98 16.65
C LEU A 44 1.03 -6.71 15.30
N SER A 45 0.51 -7.94 15.24
CA SER A 45 0.45 -8.73 14.00
C SER A 45 -0.45 -8.08 12.95
N GLN A 46 -1.59 -7.49 13.34
CA GLN A 46 -2.44 -6.76 12.41
C GLN A 46 -1.72 -5.53 11.83
N LEU A 47 -1.08 -4.73 12.69
CA LEU A 47 -0.33 -3.54 12.26
C LEU A 47 0.81 -3.92 11.31
N ILE A 48 1.62 -4.92 11.67
CA ILE A 48 2.75 -5.36 10.84
C ILE A 48 2.25 -5.87 9.48
N ASN A 49 1.21 -6.71 9.47
CA ASN A 49 0.65 -7.21 8.22
C ASN A 49 0.06 -6.10 7.33
N GLU A 50 -0.53 -5.06 7.92
CA GLU A 50 -1.07 -3.91 7.17
C GLU A 50 0.06 -3.08 6.57
N MET A 51 1.05 -2.66 7.38
CA MET A 51 2.19 -1.89 6.89
C MET A 51 2.95 -2.63 5.79
N ILE A 52 3.13 -3.96 5.90
CA ILE A 52 3.76 -4.76 4.84
C ILE A 52 2.91 -4.75 3.55
N ARG A 53 1.58 -4.88 3.66
CA ARG A 53 0.70 -4.85 2.48
C ARG A 53 0.72 -3.48 1.81
N GLU A 54 0.65 -2.41 2.59
CA GLU A 54 0.71 -1.03 2.09
C GLU A 54 2.02 -0.79 1.36
N HIS A 55 3.14 -1.13 1.97
CA HIS A 55 4.46 -0.97 1.36
C HIS A 55 4.61 -1.77 0.06
N LEU A 56 4.17 -3.03 0.03
CA LEU A 56 4.20 -3.85 -1.19
C LEU A 56 3.27 -3.34 -2.29
N ALA A 57 2.15 -2.71 -1.93
CA ALA A 57 1.24 -2.10 -2.90
C ALA A 57 1.86 -0.84 -3.51
N GLU A 58 2.48 0.01 -2.68
CA GLU A 58 3.22 1.20 -3.13
C GLU A 58 4.35 0.82 -4.09
N ASP A 59 5.13 -0.20 -3.76
CA ASP A 59 6.19 -0.73 -4.61
C ASP A 59 5.64 -1.23 -5.96
N ALA A 60 4.50 -1.92 -5.95
CA ALA A 60 3.85 -2.40 -7.17
C ALA A 60 3.40 -1.24 -8.07
N ASP A 61 2.80 -0.19 -7.48
CA ASP A 61 2.37 1.01 -8.20
C ASP A 61 3.56 1.82 -8.75
N ASN A 62 4.66 1.89 -7.99
CA ASN A 62 5.91 2.49 -8.44
C ASN A 62 6.45 1.75 -9.66
N LEU A 63 6.56 0.42 -9.59
CA LEU A 63 7.02 -0.41 -10.72
C LEU A 63 6.10 -0.32 -11.93
N LYS A 64 4.79 -0.16 -11.72
CA LYS A 64 3.82 0.06 -12.80
C LYS A 64 4.07 1.40 -13.48
N THR A 65 4.23 2.47 -12.70
CA THR A 65 4.53 3.82 -13.22
C THR A 65 5.83 3.81 -14.03
N PHE A 66 6.88 3.17 -13.53
CA PHE A 66 8.13 3.02 -14.29
C PHE A 66 7.94 2.30 -15.63
N ARG A 67 7.09 1.27 -15.69
CA ARG A 67 6.79 0.56 -16.94
C ARG A 67 5.97 1.40 -17.91
N GLU A 68 4.98 2.14 -17.42
CA GLU A 68 4.16 3.03 -18.25
C GLU A 68 4.99 4.17 -18.86
N ARG A 69 6.05 4.60 -18.16
CA ARG A 69 6.99 5.62 -18.65
C ARG A 69 8.19 5.06 -19.41
N ALA A 70 8.28 3.75 -19.60
CA ALA A 70 9.45 3.13 -20.23
C ALA A 70 9.66 3.60 -21.67
N ASP A 71 8.58 3.96 -22.36
CA ASP A 71 8.59 4.44 -23.75
C ASP A 71 8.54 5.98 -23.84
N GLU A 72 8.59 6.71 -22.71
CA GLU A 72 8.65 8.17 -22.75
C GLU A 72 9.96 8.64 -23.40
N PRO A 73 9.90 9.55 -24.39
CA PRO A 73 11.10 10.05 -25.05
C PRO A 73 11.94 10.86 -24.06
N VAL A 74 13.23 10.55 -24.00
CA VAL A 74 14.19 11.40 -23.30
C VAL A 74 14.39 12.66 -24.13
N ILE A 75 14.02 13.81 -23.57
CA ILE A 75 14.35 15.11 -24.16
C ILE A 75 15.64 15.64 -23.55
N ASP A 76 16.46 16.28 -24.38
CA ASP A 76 17.64 16.98 -23.89
C ASP A 76 17.27 18.33 -23.26
N TYR A 77 18.29 18.96 -22.66
CA TYR A 77 18.09 20.21 -21.93
C TYR A 77 17.67 21.37 -22.83
N GLU A 78 18.13 21.41 -24.07
CA GLU A 78 17.78 22.48 -25.02
C GLU A 78 16.31 22.36 -25.44
N ALA A 79 15.87 21.14 -25.79
CA ALA A 79 14.48 20.83 -26.10
C ALA A 79 13.52 21.14 -24.94
N LEU A 80 13.95 20.89 -23.69
CA LEU A 80 13.18 21.29 -22.50
C LEU A 80 13.04 22.81 -22.39
N LEU A 81 14.11 23.59 -22.60
CA LEU A 81 14.05 25.05 -22.52
C LEU A 81 13.17 25.66 -23.62
N GLU A 82 13.11 25.03 -24.80
CA GLU A 82 12.21 25.44 -25.88
C GLU A 82 10.75 25.12 -25.55
N ASP A 83 10.46 23.92 -25.04
CA ASP A 83 9.11 23.49 -24.63
C ASP A 83 8.53 24.42 -23.56
N LEU A 84 9.31 24.71 -22.53
CA LEU A 84 8.87 25.60 -21.47
C LEU A 84 8.59 27.03 -22.02
N ARG A 85 9.26 27.44 -23.12
CA ARG A 85 9.13 28.80 -23.73
C ARG A 85 7.81 28.89 -24.44
N ALA A 86 7.53 27.84 -25.21
CA ALA A 86 6.29 27.66 -25.94
C ALA A 86 5.09 27.65 -24.98
N HIS A 87 5.27 27.14 -23.76
CA HIS A 87 4.22 27.08 -22.74
C HIS A 87 4.20 28.24 -21.74
N GLY A 88 5.00 29.30 -21.96
CA GLY A 88 4.96 30.53 -21.15
C GLY A 88 5.33 30.33 -19.69
N LYS A 89 6.03 29.23 -19.36
CA LYS A 89 6.53 28.99 -18.00
C LYS A 89 7.81 29.81 -17.82
N PRO A 90 8.04 30.49 -16.69
CA PRO A 90 9.30 31.15 -16.42
C PRO A 90 10.36 30.12 -15.96
N TYR A 91 11.59 30.26 -16.45
CA TYR A 91 12.78 29.50 -16.04
C TYR A 91 14.03 30.34 -16.31
#